data_AF-A0A1F6B2S2-F1
#
_entry.id   AF-A0A1F6B2S2-F1
#
_cell.length_a   1.000
_cell.length_b   1.000
_cell.length_c   1.000
_cell.angle_alpha   90.00
_cell.angle_beta   90.00
_cell.angle_gamma   90.00
#
_symmetry.space_group_name_H-M   'P 1'
#
loop_
_entity.id
_entity.type
_entity.pdbx_description
1 polymer ?
#
loop_
_entity_poly.entity_id
_entity_poly.type
_entity_poly.pdbx_seq_one_letter_code
_entity_poly.pdbx_strand_id
1 'polypeptide(L)'
;MNKKEKESRSEIKRASGIIEVWQEVKPGIARVLIPIVRKLGKNWWEFPGGTVASEDFAFEARRESSEEIGLIIPPEESSFIEIPRDHFREFLGYQFEVELGDSGKKIISVPIIYRFVTSNLPEITLNASGDEESDDWAWIDMTPVYGTRFREIAQQIFSMSDSSQINLYRNSEDPKILSWLLDSKDSPSVEIHPSELMVKALSEYFIWIKDNVPVQAEFGGLRVGN
;
A
#
# COMPACT_ATOMS: atom_id res chain seq x y z
N MET A 1 31.64 -15.25 -26.15
CA MET A 1 30.74 -14.49 -25.25
C MET A 1 30.13 -15.47 -24.27
N ASN A 2 30.57 -15.43 -23.02
CA ASN A 2 30.24 -16.45 -22.03
C ASN A 2 29.00 -16.04 -21.23
N LYS A 3 28.14 -17.01 -20.91
CA LYS A 3 26.84 -16.86 -20.24
C LYS A 3 26.92 -16.25 -18.82
N LYS A 4 28.13 -16.04 -18.30
CA LYS A 4 28.44 -15.51 -16.96
C LYS A 4 28.78 -14.01 -16.93
N GLU A 5 28.87 -13.33 -18.07
CA GLU A 5 29.17 -11.88 -18.12
C GLU A 5 27.92 -11.01 -18.32
N LYS A 6 26.72 -11.56 -18.09
CA LYS A 6 25.43 -10.85 -18.23
C LYS A 6 24.72 -10.56 -16.90
N GLU A 7 25.38 -10.81 -15.77
CA GLU A 7 24.82 -10.67 -14.41
C GLU A 7 25.19 -9.34 -13.69
N SER A 8 25.69 -8.31 -14.39
CA SER A 8 26.12 -7.06 -13.71
C SER A 8 25.49 -5.76 -14.22
N ARG A 9 24.23 -5.79 -14.65
CA ARG A 9 23.37 -4.59 -14.56
C ARG A 9 22.49 -4.77 -13.32
N SER A 10 22.93 -4.17 -12.22
CA SER A 10 22.40 -4.33 -10.86
C SER A 10 20.89 -4.12 -10.78
N GLU A 11 20.13 -5.21 -10.69
CA GLU A 11 18.71 -5.19 -10.32
C GLU A 11 18.60 -4.99 -8.81
N ILE A 12 17.78 -4.03 -8.38
CA ILE A 12 17.47 -3.80 -6.96
C ILE A 12 16.07 -4.36 -6.71
N LYS A 13 15.94 -5.35 -5.82
CA LYS A 13 14.64 -5.87 -5.40
C LYS A 13 14.13 -5.04 -4.22
N ARG A 14 12.87 -4.61 -4.25
CA ARG A 14 12.19 -3.88 -3.18
C ARG A 14 10.89 -4.60 -2.81
N ALA A 15 10.55 -4.65 -1.52
CA ALA A 15 9.25 -5.11 -1.06
C ALA A 15 8.46 -3.86 -0.66
N SER A 16 7.27 -3.68 -1.23
CA SER A 16 6.33 -2.64 -0.79
C SER A 16 5.25 -3.31 0.03
N GLY A 17 5.20 -3.04 1.34
CA GLY A 17 4.21 -3.60 2.24
C GLY A 17 2.89 -2.86 2.15
N ILE A 18 1.88 -3.47 1.52
CA ILE A 18 0.49 -3.00 1.61
C ILE A 18 -0.12 -3.62 2.85
N ILE A 19 -0.11 -2.89 3.96
CA ILE A 19 -0.58 -3.41 5.25
C ILE A 19 -2.05 -3.02 5.43
N GLU A 20 -2.96 -3.96 5.25
CA GLU A 20 -4.36 -3.81 5.61
C GLU A 20 -4.57 -4.04 7.11
N VAL A 21 -4.91 -2.95 7.80
CA VAL A 21 -5.39 -3.00 9.18
C VAL A 21 -6.91 -3.01 9.17
N TRP A 22 -7.50 -4.16 9.53
CA TRP A 22 -8.94 -4.31 9.69
C TRP A 22 -9.31 -3.96 11.12
N GLN A 23 -9.59 -2.68 11.34
CA GLN A 23 -9.99 -2.18 12.65
C GLN A 23 -11.47 -2.46 12.89
N GLU A 24 -11.78 -3.34 13.84
CA GLU A 24 -13.16 -3.56 14.29
C GLU A 24 -13.69 -2.30 15.01
N VAL A 25 -14.68 -1.63 14.41
CA VAL A 25 -15.30 -0.44 15.00
C VAL A 25 -16.58 -0.77 15.77
N LYS A 26 -17.22 -1.90 15.44
CA LYS A 26 -18.35 -2.54 16.14
C LYS A 26 -18.30 -4.05 15.89
N PRO A 27 -18.99 -4.88 16.70
CA PRO A 27 -19.02 -6.33 16.48
C PRO A 27 -19.35 -6.71 15.02
N GLY A 28 -18.38 -7.34 14.34
CA GLY A 28 -18.53 -7.79 12.95
C GLY A 28 -18.52 -6.67 11.91
N ILE A 29 -17.98 -5.50 12.24
CA ILE A 29 -17.92 -4.30 11.41
C ILE A 29 -16.49 -3.77 11.46
N ALA A 30 -15.76 -3.90 10.37
CA ALA A 30 -14.40 -3.38 10.25
C ALA A 30 -14.29 -2.16 9.33
N ARG A 31 -13.37 -1.25 9.70
CA ARG A 31 -12.75 -0.23 8.84
C ARG A 31 -11.43 -0.79 8.32
N VAL A 32 -11.11 -0.57 7.05
CA VAL A 32 -9.84 -1.01 6.44
C VAL A 32 -8.94 0.19 6.25
N LEU A 33 -7.78 0.18 6.89
CA LEU A 33 -6.81 1.27 6.85
C LEU A 33 -5.47 0.75 6.33
N ILE A 34 -4.82 1.53 5.46
CA ILE A 34 -3.48 1.22 4.95
C ILE A 34 -2.53 2.38 5.30
N PRO A 35 -1.40 2.13 5.95
CA PRO A 35 -0.47 3.18 6.31
C PRO A 35 0.37 3.59 5.10
N ILE A 36 0.64 4.89 5.00
CA ILE A 36 1.58 5.47 4.04
C ILE A 36 2.52 6.43 4.76
N VAL A 37 3.72 6.60 4.21
CA VAL A 37 4.77 7.46 4.75
C VAL A 37 5.25 8.45 3.70
N ARG A 38 5.64 9.64 4.14
CA ARG A 38 6.34 10.61 3.29
C ARG A 38 7.84 10.46 3.51
N LYS A 39 8.57 10.18 2.43
CA LYS A 39 10.01 9.92 2.49
C LYS A 39 10.78 11.21 2.82
N LEU A 40 11.71 11.14 3.76
CA LEU A 40 12.50 12.26 4.24
C LEU A 40 13.26 12.94 3.09
N GLY A 41 13.13 14.26 3.01
CA GLY A 41 13.80 15.06 1.97
C GLY A 41 13.27 14.81 0.55
N LYS A 42 12.13 14.10 0.42
CA LYS A 42 11.38 13.90 -0.82
C LYS A 42 9.97 14.46 -0.62
N ASN A 43 9.34 14.86 -1.71
CA ASN A 43 7.94 15.32 -1.67
C ASN A 43 6.94 14.18 -1.88
N TRP A 44 7.41 12.94 -2.05
CA TRP A 44 6.53 11.83 -2.39
C TRP A 44 6.17 10.95 -1.20
N TRP A 45 5.04 10.28 -1.33
CA TRP A 45 4.48 9.31 -0.40
C TRP A 45 4.61 7.89 -0.95
N GLU A 46 4.86 6.93 -0.06
CA GLU A 46 4.98 5.51 -0.39
C GLU A 46 4.31 4.63 0.66
N PHE A 47 4.11 3.36 0.31
CA PHE A 47 3.92 2.33 1.32
C PHE A 47 5.24 2.09 2.07
N PRO A 48 5.19 1.77 3.38
CA PRO A 48 6.36 1.30 4.11
C PRO A 48 7.00 0.10 3.38
N GLY A 49 8.32 0.11 3.26
CA GLY A 49 9.01 -0.93 2.50
C GLY A 49 10.38 -0.51 2.03
N GLY A 50 11.28 -1.49 1.93
CA GLY A 50 12.68 -1.26 1.62
C GLY A 50 13.28 -2.34 0.74
N THR A 51 14.60 -2.26 0.59
CA THR A 51 15.35 -3.14 -0.32
C THR A 51 15.41 -4.55 0.26
N VAL A 52 15.11 -5.53 -0.58
CA VAL A 52 15.03 -6.94 -0.20
C VAL A 52 16.40 -7.56 -0.41
N ALA A 53 17.09 -7.88 0.69
CA ALA A 53 18.35 -8.60 0.65
C ALA A 53 18.16 -10.11 0.47
N SER A 54 16.99 -10.64 0.87
CA SER A 54 16.60 -12.04 0.80
C SER A 54 15.66 -12.34 -0.38
N GLU A 55 15.22 -13.58 -0.56
CA GLU A 55 14.11 -13.91 -1.49
C GLU A 55 12.75 -13.96 -0.78
N ASP A 56 12.71 -13.68 0.54
CA ASP A 56 11.51 -13.73 1.36
C ASP A 56 10.88 -12.32 1.47
N PHE A 57 10.18 -11.92 0.40
CA PHE A 57 9.54 -10.61 0.28
C PHE A 57 8.53 -10.34 1.40
N ALA A 58 7.85 -11.39 1.86
CA ALA A 58 6.90 -11.32 2.96
C ALA A 58 7.63 -10.90 4.25
N PHE A 59 8.65 -11.66 4.65
CA PHE A 59 9.45 -11.32 5.83
C PHE A 59 10.02 -9.89 5.76
N GLU A 60 10.56 -9.48 4.60
CA GLU A 60 11.11 -8.13 4.45
C GLU A 60 10.05 -7.04 4.56
N ALA A 61 8.89 -7.18 3.90
CA ALA A 61 7.82 -6.20 4.03
C ALA A 61 7.36 -6.04 5.48
N ARG A 62 7.29 -7.14 6.25
CA ARG A 62 6.97 -7.08 7.68
C ARG A 62 8.07 -6.44 8.52
N ARG A 63 9.34 -6.75 8.23
CA ARG A 63 10.51 -6.13 8.88
C ARG A 63 10.49 -4.61 8.67
N GLU A 64 10.38 -4.18 7.41
CA GLU A 64 10.33 -2.77 7.01
C GLU A 64 9.15 -2.03 7.65
N SER A 65 7.99 -2.67 7.76
CA SER A 65 6.85 -2.11 8.48
C SER A 65 7.15 -1.84 9.96
N SER A 66 7.86 -2.76 10.61
CA SER A 66 8.27 -2.58 12.01
C SER A 66 9.35 -1.52 12.16
N GLU A 67 10.23 -1.35 11.18
CA GLU A 67 11.34 -0.38 11.24
C GLU A 67 10.90 1.03 10.86
N GLU A 68 10.15 1.20 9.78
CA GLU A 68 9.74 2.51 9.26
C GLU A 68 8.57 3.12 10.05
N ILE A 69 7.59 2.32 10.49
CA ILE A 69 6.35 2.82 11.12
C ILE A 69 6.03 2.21 12.48
N GLY A 70 6.92 1.36 13.03
CA GLY A 70 6.75 0.75 14.34
C GLY A 70 5.58 -0.24 14.42
N LEU A 71 5.01 -0.63 13.28
CA LEU A 71 3.83 -1.48 13.25
C LEU A 71 4.25 -2.94 13.32
N ILE A 72 3.97 -3.57 14.46
CA ILE A 72 4.22 -4.99 14.68
C ILE A 72 3.02 -5.78 14.17
N ILE A 73 3.18 -6.40 13.00
CA ILE A 73 2.16 -7.31 12.43
C ILE A 73 2.19 -8.62 13.25
N PRO A 74 1.12 -9.01 13.96
CA PRO A 74 1.09 -10.25 14.73
C PRO A 74 1.02 -11.48 13.80
N PRO A 75 2.01 -12.39 13.79
CA PRO A 75 2.06 -13.46 12.80
C PRO A 75 0.88 -14.43 12.91
N GLU A 76 0.44 -14.72 14.13
CA GLU A 76 -0.65 -15.67 14.42
C GLU A 76 -2.05 -15.14 14.04
N GLU A 77 -2.19 -13.83 13.95
CA GLU A 77 -3.45 -13.14 13.63
C GLU A 77 -3.41 -12.47 12.25
N SER A 78 -2.34 -12.72 11.49
CA SER A 78 -2.11 -12.15 10.17
C SER A 78 -2.22 -13.21 9.08
N SER A 79 -2.88 -12.82 7.99
CA SER A 79 -2.75 -13.50 6.70
C SER A 79 -1.90 -12.62 5.79
N PHE A 80 -1.07 -13.22 4.95
CA PHE A 80 -0.40 -12.49 3.90
C PHE A 80 -0.75 -13.08 2.54
N ILE A 81 -0.83 -12.19 1.56
CA ILE A 81 -1.12 -12.51 0.19
C ILE A 81 0.02 -11.92 -0.61
N GLU A 82 0.90 -12.80 -1.08
CA GLU A 82 1.83 -12.45 -2.14
C GLU A 82 1.04 -12.43 -3.45
N ILE A 83 0.95 -11.27 -4.09
CA ILE A 83 0.32 -11.17 -5.41
C ILE A 83 1.28 -11.83 -6.42
N PRO A 84 0.97 -13.03 -6.98
CA PRO A 84 1.95 -13.83 -7.70
C PRO A 84 2.41 -13.16 -9.00
N ARG A 85 3.69 -13.34 -9.34
CA ARG A 85 4.36 -12.79 -10.55
C ARG A 85 3.64 -13.07 -11.88
N ASP A 86 2.90 -14.18 -11.99
CA ASP A 86 2.39 -14.69 -13.26
C ASP A 86 0.88 -14.44 -13.50
N HIS A 87 0.16 -13.82 -12.57
CA HIS A 87 -1.30 -13.74 -12.66
C HIS A 87 -1.83 -12.70 -13.68
N PHE A 88 -0.98 -11.82 -14.21
CA PHE A 88 -1.44 -10.65 -14.98
C PHE A 88 -0.59 -10.30 -16.23
N ARG A 89 -0.11 -11.32 -16.97
CA ARG A 89 0.55 -11.09 -18.27
C ARG A 89 -0.31 -10.35 -19.30
N GLU A 90 -1.64 -10.33 -19.15
CA GLU A 90 -2.56 -9.89 -20.20
C GLU A 90 -3.06 -8.45 -20.09
N PHE A 91 -2.94 -7.77 -18.93
CA PHE A 91 -3.58 -6.44 -18.80
C PHE A 91 -2.67 -5.22 -18.71
N LEU A 92 -1.42 -5.36 -18.29
CA LEU A 92 -0.41 -4.30 -18.28
C LEU A 92 0.85 -5.05 -17.86
N GLY A 93 1.71 -5.46 -18.79
CA GLY A 93 2.86 -6.32 -18.44
C GLY A 93 3.80 -5.62 -17.46
N TYR A 94 3.70 -5.91 -16.15
CA TYR A 94 4.59 -5.29 -15.17
C TYR A 94 5.06 -6.25 -14.09
N GLN A 95 6.33 -6.60 -14.21
CA GLN A 95 7.28 -6.34 -13.13
C GLN A 95 7.49 -4.83 -13.11
N PHE A 96 7.39 -4.16 -11.97
CA PHE A 96 7.57 -2.70 -11.94
C PHE A 96 9.03 -2.32 -12.06
N GLU A 97 9.58 -2.40 -13.28
CA GLU A 97 10.82 -1.73 -13.63
C GLU A 97 10.57 -0.21 -13.54
N VAL A 98 11.12 0.41 -12.50
CA VAL A 98 11.32 1.87 -12.48
C VAL A 98 12.79 2.09 -12.77
N GLU A 99 13.09 2.80 -13.87
CA GLU A 99 14.44 3.22 -14.18
C GLU A 99 14.80 4.41 -13.29
N LEU A 100 15.76 4.22 -12.38
CA LEU A 100 16.26 5.31 -11.54
C LEU A 100 17.07 6.31 -12.37
N GLY A 101 16.40 7.26 -13.04
CA GLY A 101 17.02 8.37 -13.76
C GLY A 101 18.33 8.02 -14.49
N ASP A 102 19.35 8.87 -14.35
CA ASP A 102 20.66 8.76 -15.04
C ASP A 102 21.47 7.49 -14.74
N SER A 103 21.04 6.65 -13.79
CA SER A 103 21.78 5.45 -13.37
C SER A 103 21.45 4.19 -14.17
N GLY A 104 20.32 4.18 -14.90
CA GLY A 104 19.85 3.01 -15.67
C GLY A 104 19.57 1.76 -14.83
N LYS A 105 19.49 1.88 -13.50
CA LYS A 105 19.22 0.76 -12.59
C LYS A 105 17.72 0.48 -12.55
N LYS A 106 17.39 -0.81 -12.59
CA LYS A 106 16.00 -1.30 -12.51
C LYS A 106 15.68 -1.65 -11.07
N ILE A 107 14.65 -1.01 -10.52
CA ILE A 107 14.01 -1.48 -9.29
C ILE A 107 12.95 -2.51 -9.68
N ILE A 108 12.84 -3.61 -8.93
CA ILE A 108 11.74 -4.57 -9.01
C ILE A 108 11.01 -4.50 -7.68
N SER A 109 9.80 -3.93 -7.67
CA SER A 109 8.95 -3.87 -6.47
C SER A 109 7.91 -4.97 -6.48
N VAL A 110 7.84 -5.77 -5.42
CA VAL A 110 6.79 -6.77 -5.20
C VAL A 110 5.82 -6.25 -4.14
N PRO A 111 4.54 -6.00 -4.48
CA PRO A 111 3.53 -5.62 -3.49
C PRO A 111 3.15 -6.85 -2.67
N ILE A 112 3.31 -6.76 -1.35
CA ILE A 112 2.88 -7.79 -0.42
C ILE A 112 1.71 -7.25 0.39
N ILE A 113 0.56 -7.92 0.33
CA ILE A 113 -0.58 -7.55 1.17
C ILE A 113 -0.47 -8.30 2.48
N TYR A 114 -0.37 -7.56 3.58
CA TYR A 114 -0.50 -8.09 4.94
C TYR A 114 -1.85 -7.69 5.51
N ARG A 115 -2.68 -8.65 5.90
CA ARG A 115 -3.97 -8.40 6.52
C ARG A 115 -3.97 -8.92 7.94
N PHE A 116 -4.32 -8.07 8.88
CA PHE A 116 -4.64 -8.48 10.25
C PHE A 116 -5.83 -7.70 10.80
N VAL A 117 -6.49 -8.28 11.79
CA VAL A 117 -7.69 -7.73 12.44
C VAL A 117 -7.32 -7.25 13.83
N THR A 118 -7.83 -6.09 14.24
CA THR A 118 -7.58 -5.54 15.57
C THR A 118 -8.79 -4.74 16.06
N SER A 119 -9.04 -4.72 17.37
CA SER A 119 -10.07 -3.84 17.95
C SER A 119 -9.60 -2.40 18.13
N ASN A 120 -8.29 -2.17 18.16
CA ASN A 120 -7.69 -0.84 18.32
C ASN A 120 -6.76 -0.52 17.16
N LEU A 121 -6.84 0.70 16.64
CA LEU A 121 -5.91 1.17 15.61
C LEU A 121 -4.50 1.24 16.21
N PRO A 122 -3.49 0.57 15.64
CA PRO A 122 -2.11 0.67 16.12
C PRO A 122 -1.58 2.09 16.01
N GLU A 123 -0.78 2.50 16.99
CA GLU A 123 -0.04 3.75 16.91
C GLU A 123 1.10 3.62 15.90
N ILE A 124 1.26 4.62 15.02
CA ILE A 124 2.40 4.69 14.11
C ILE A 124 3.53 5.46 14.78
N THR A 125 4.69 4.81 14.87
CA THR A 125 5.95 5.44 15.31
C THR A 125 6.90 5.45 14.13
N LEU A 126 7.13 6.63 13.55
CA LEU A 126 8.08 6.78 12.44
C LEU A 126 9.50 6.42 12.89
N ASN A 127 10.26 5.78 11.99
CA ASN A 127 11.68 5.49 12.15
C ASN A 127 11.98 4.73 13.46
N ALA A 128 11.16 3.73 13.78
CA ALA A 128 11.25 2.95 15.01
C ALA A 128 12.59 2.21 15.17
N SER A 129 13.31 1.92 14.07
CA SER A 129 14.67 1.39 14.10
C SER A 129 15.74 2.41 14.49
N GLY A 130 15.43 3.71 14.42
CA GLY A 130 16.36 4.82 14.61
C GLY A 130 16.95 5.38 13.31
N ASP A 131 16.72 4.73 12.16
CA ASP A 131 17.12 5.25 10.86
C ASP A 131 16.05 6.20 10.30
N GLU A 132 16.42 7.48 10.13
CA GLU A 132 15.49 8.51 9.67
C GLU A 132 15.22 8.40 8.15
N GLU A 133 14.17 7.68 7.77
CA GLU A 133 13.77 7.49 6.37
C GLU A 133 12.52 8.28 5.97
N SER A 134 11.67 8.60 6.95
CA SER A 134 10.36 9.20 6.74
C SER A 134 10.13 10.37 7.70
N ASP A 135 9.45 11.43 7.23
CA ASP A 135 9.19 12.64 8.02
C ASP A 135 7.70 12.89 8.32
N ASP A 136 6.81 12.13 7.69
CA ASP A 136 5.38 12.20 7.94
C ASP A 136 4.69 10.86 7.61
N TRP A 137 3.46 10.69 8.12
CA TRP A 137 2.64 9.50 7.90
C TRP A 137 1.16 9.83 7.83
N ALA A 138 0.38 8.95 7.20
CA ALA A 138 -1.08 8.96 7.20
C ALA A 138 -1.64 7.54 7.03
N TRP A 139 -2.90 7.35 7.41
CA TRP A 139 -3.72 6.20 7.04
C TRP A 139 -4.57 6.57 5.82
N ILE A 140 -4.63 5.69 4.83
CA ILE A 140 -5.65 5.73 3.79
C ILE A 140 -6.82 4.84 4.22
N ASP A 141 -8.02 5.40 4.31
CA ASP A 141 -9.27 4.67 4.52
C ASP A 141 -9.71 4.01 3.20
N MET A 142 -9.54 2.69 3.18
CA MET A 142 -9.88 1.83 2.05
C MET A 142 -11.26 1.20 2.22
N THR A 143 -11.94 1.40 3.35
CA THR A 143 -13.29 0.86 3.61
C THR A 143 -14.26 1.08 2.45
N PRO A 144 -14.29 2.26 1.80
CA PRO A 144 -15.22 2.48 0.69
C PRO A 144 -14.91 1.67 -0.58
N VAL A 145 -13.66 1.22 -0.75
CA VAL A 145 -13.23 0.37 -1.86
C VAL A 145 -13.85 -1.01 -1.75
N TYR A 146 -14.01 -1.53 -0.54
CA TYR A 146 -14.67 -2.82 -0.31
C TYR A 146 -16.20 -2.74 -0.36
N GLY A 147 -16.76 -1.55 -0.59
CA GLY A 147 -18.21 -1.32 -0.69
C GLY A 147 -18.69 -1.02 -2.11
N THR A 148 -19.88 -0.42 -2.22
CA THR A 148 -20.53 -0.11 -3.51
C THR A 148 -19.83 0.97 -4.34
N ARG A 149 -18.81 1.64 -3.79
CA ARG A 149 -18.06 2.71 -4.46
C ARG A 149 -16.74 2.24 -5.07
N PHE A 150 -16.48 0.93 -5.09
CA PHE A 150 -15.31 0.33 -5.74
C PHE A 150 -15.05 0.90 -7.14
N ARG A 151 -16.07 0.93 -8.00
CA ARG A 151 -15.93 1.39 -9.40
C ARG A 151 -15.48 2.85 -9.50
N GLU A 152 -16.03 3.73 -8.66
CA GLU A 152 -15.69 5.16 -8.65
C GLU A 152 -14.22 5.36 -8.25
N ILE A 153 -13.78 4.69 -7.19
CA ILE A 153 -12.41 4.82 -6.66
C ILE A 153 -11.40 4.14 -7.61
N ALA A 154 -11.74 2.98 -8.15
CA ALA A 154 -10.91 2.30 -9.14
C ALA A 154 -10.68 3.17 -10.39
N GLN A 155 -11.73 3.86 -10.87
CA GLN A 155 -11.59 4.81 -11.99
C GLN A 155 -10.64 5.96 -11.66
N GLN A 156 -10.72 6.52 -10.45
CA GLN A 156 -9.80 7.55 -10.02
C GLN A 156 -8.35 7.03 -10.01
N ILE A 157 -8.10 5.85 -9.45
CA ILE A 157 -6.74 5.28 -9.36
C ILE A 157 -6.17 4.91 -10.72
N PHE A 158 -6.97 4.29 -11.61
CA PHE A 158 -6.48 4.01 -12.96
C PHE A 158 -6.26 5.27 -13.80
N SER A 159 -6.95 6.38 -13.48
CA SER A 159 -6.64 7.68 -14.10
C SER A 159 -5.38 8.35 -13.52
N MET A 160 -4.89 7.88 -12.37
CA MET A 160 -3.67 8.41 -11.73
C MET A 160 -2.39 7.85 -12.33
N SER A 161 -2.43 6.83 -13.20
CA SER A 161 -1.23 6.38 -13.93
C SER A 161 -0.54 7.50 -14.70
N ASP A 162 -1.29 8.57 -15.00
CA ASP A 162 -0.84 9.72 -15.78
C ASP A 162 -0.67 10.99 -14.92
N SER A 163 -0.92 10.93 -13.60
CA SER A 163 -0.88 12.09 -12.68
C SER A 163 0.19 11.94 -11.60
N SER A 164 0.91 13.04 -11.32
CA SER A 164 1.88 13.13 -10.21
C SER A 164 1.26 13.51 -8.87
N GLN A 165 -0.07 13.65 -8.81
CA GLN A 165 -0.82 14.17 -7.67
C GLN A 165 -2.13 13.40 -7.47
N ILE A 166 -2.46 13.20 -6.20
CA ILE A 166 -3.70 12.59 -5.71
C ILE A 166 -4.28 13.50 -4.63
N ASN A 167 -5.58 13.75 -4.69
CA ASN A 167 -6.29 14.42 -3.60
C ASN A 167 -7.01 13.39 -2.75
N LEU A 168 -6.62 13.31 -1.48
CA LEU A 168 -7.39 12.60 -0.45
C LEU A 168 -8.12 13.60 0.45
N TYR A 169 -9.13 13.16 1.18
CA TYR A 169 -10.00 14.04 1.97
C TYR A 169 -9.95 13.70 3.44
N ARG A 170 -9.96 14.73 4.29
CA ARG A 170 -10.08 14.55 5.74
C ARG A 170 -11.54 14.31 6.10
N ASN A 171 -11.90 13.06 6.28
CA ASN A 171 -13.24 12.62 6.66
C ASN A 171 -13.28 11.94 8.04
N SER A 172 -12.23 12.10 8.83
CA SER A 172 -12.15 11.60 10.20
C SER A 172 -11.85 12.73 11.16
N GLU A 173 -12.27 12.55 12.42
CA GLU A 173 -11.81 13.40 13.52
C GLU A 173 -10.29 13.30 13.70
N ASP A 174 -9.71 12.14 13.35
CA ASP A 174 -8.27 11.97 13.27
C ASP A 174 -7.74 12.58 11.95
N PRO A 175 -6.96 13.68 12.00
CA PRO A 175 -6.43 14.32 10.80
C PRO A 175 -5.42 13.44 10.03
N LYS A 176 -4.96 12.33 10.62
CA LYS A 176 -4.08 11.35 10.00
C LYS A 176 -4.84 10.31 9.17
N ILE A 177 -6.16 10.22 9.26
CA ILE A 177 -6.96 9.33 8.44
C ILE A 177 -7.52 10.10 7.23
N LEU A 178 -7.10 9.69 6.03
CA LEU A 178 -7.43 10.29 4.76
C LEU A 178 -8.27 9.33 3.91
N SER A 179 -9.26 9.83 3.18
CA SER A 179 -10.19 9.01 2.38
C SER A 179 -10.17 9.42 0.91
N TRP A 180 -10.46 8.47 0.02
CA TRP A 180 -10.68 8.73 -1.41
C TRP A 180 -12.00 9.44 -1.70
N LEU A 181 -12.97 9.30 -0.80
CA LEU A 181 -14.29 9.88 -0.99
C LEU A 181 -14.41 11.20 -0.24
N LEU A 182 -15.27 12.08 -0.73
CA LEU A 182 -15.76 13.23 0.02
C LEU A 182 -17.00 12.80 0.82
N ASP A 183 -16.96 12.94 2.15
CA ASP A 183 -18.14 12.72 2.98
C ASP A 183 -19.04 13.96 2.98
N SER A 184 -18.48 15.14 2.75
CA SER A 184 -19.19 16.41 2.63
C SER A 184 -18.53 17.33 1.58
N LYS A 185 -19.27 18.35 1.11
CA LYS A 185 -18.71 19.36 0.18
C LYS A 185 -17.62 20.24 0.81
N ASP A 186 -17.60 20.30 2.14
CA ASP A 186 -16.69 21.14 2.91
C ASP A 186 -15.48 20.35 3.44
N SER A 187 -15.39 19.06 3.15
CA SER A 187 -14.26 18.21 3.56
C SER A 187 -12.98 18.72 2.90
N PRO A 188 -11.98 19.18 3.69
CA PRO A 188 -10.75 19.71 3.12
C PRO A 188 -9.94 18.58 2.48
N SER A 189 -9.43 18.83 1.28
CA SER A 189 -8.51 17.92 0.59
C SER A 189 -7.07 18.09 1.10
N VAL A 190 -6.32 17.00 1.04
CA VAL A 190 -4.89 16.90 1.24
C VAL A 190 -4.31 16.40 -0.07
N GLU A 191 -3.43 17.21 -0.65
CA GLU A 191 -2.68 16.83 -1.85
C GLU A 191 -1.53 15.90 -1.43
N ILE A 192 -1.46 14.75 -2.09
CA ILE A 192 -0.43 13.73 -1.93
C ILE A 192 0.25 13.54 -3.27
N HIS A 193 1.58 13.59 -3.29
CA HIS A 193 2.36 13.17 -4.44
C HIS A 193 2.78 11.70 -4.21
N PRO A 194 2.10 10.70 -4.78
CA PRO A 194 2.56 9.32 -4.64
C PRO A 194 3.87 9.12 -5.41
N SER A 195 4.74 8.23 -4.96
CA SER A 195 5.80 7.74 -5.84
C SER A 195 5.23 6.87 -6.95
N GLU A 196 5.97 6.72 -8.04
CA GLU A 196 5.60 5.84 -9.13
C GLU A 196 5.38 4.40 -8.65
N LEU A 197 6.16 3.95 -7.65
CA LEU A 197 6.02 2.64 -7.02
C LEU A 197 4.70 2.49 -6.26
N MET A 198 4.26 3.54 -5.56
CA MET A 198 2.99 3.52 -4.83
C MET A 198 1.79 3.46 -5.79
N VAL A 199 1.78 4.25 -6.87
CA VAL A 199 0.70 4.23 -7.88
C VAL A 199 0.57 2.84 -8.50
N LYS A 200 1.71 2.25 -8.86
CA LYS A 200 1.83 0.90 -9.41
C LYS A 200 1.33 -0.17 -8.44
N ALA A 201 1.79 -0.16 -7.19
CA ALA A 201 1.34 -1.08 -6.14
C ALA A 201 -0.15 -0.93 -5.81
N LEU A 202 -0.68 0.29 -5.78
CA LEU A 202 -2.12 0.57 -5.64
C LEU A 202 -2.92 -0.02 -6.81
N SER A 203 -2.43 0.11 -8.03
CA SER A 203 -3.13 -0.42 -9.21
C SER A 203 -3.28 -1.95 -9.12
N GLU A 204 -2.22 -2.66 -8.76
CA GLU A 204 -2.25 -4.13 -8.55
C GLU A 204 -3.19 -4.51 -7.41
N TYR A 205 -3.12 -3.77 -6.30
CA TYR A 205 -3.99 -3.98 -5.16
C TYR A 205 -5.47 -3.89 -5.52
N PHE A 206 -5.84 -2.91 -6.34
CA PHE A 206 -7.23 -2.73 -6.80
C PHE A 206 -7.68 -3.81 -7.77
N ILE A 207 -6.82 -4.26 -8.67
CA ILE A 207 -7.11 -5.41 -9.55
C ILE A 207 -7.33 -6.65 -8.69
N TRP A 208 -6.46 -6.89 -7.71
CA TRP A 208 -6.60 -8.01 -6.80
C TRP A 208 -7.93 -7.98 -6.03
N ILE A 209 -8.32 -6.83 -5.46
CA ILE A 209 -9.62 -6.66 -4.78
C ILE A 209 -10.77 -6.99 -5.74
N LYS A 210 -10.76 -6.43 -6.95
CA LYS A 210 -11.81 -6.63 -7.96
C LYS A 210 -12.06 -8.11 -8.26
N ASP A 211 -10.98 -8.88 -8.40
CA ASP A 211 -11.02 -10.24 -8.88
C ASP A 211 -11.24 -11.27 -7.75
N ASN A 212 -10.89 -10.92 -6.50
CA ASN A 212 -10.85 -11.87 -5.38
C ASN A 212 -11.79 -11.51 -4.21
N VAL A 213 -12.31 -10.27 -4.14
CA VAL A 213 -13.21 -9.85 -3.07
C VAL A 213 -14.62 -9.73 -3.65
N PRO A 214 -15.57 -10.62 -3.28
CA PRO A 214 -16.94 -10.51 -3.75
C PRO A 214 -17.56 -9.21 -3.27
N VAL A 215 -18.11 -8.42 -4.20
CA VAL A 215 -18.76 -7.09 -3.99
C VAL A 215 -20.03 -7.15 -3.11
N GLN A 216 -20.29 -8.28 -2.45
CA GLN A 216 -21.41 -8.49 -1.52
C GLN A 216 -21.03 -8.21 -0.04
N ALA A 217 -20.16 -7.23 0.21
CA ALA A 217 -20.06 -6.63 1.54
C ALA A 217 -21.24 -5.66 1.73
N GLU A 218 -22.36 -6.18 2.23
CA GLU A 218 -23.51 -5.35 2.60
C GLU A 218 -23.12 -4.34 3.69
N PHE A 219 -23.10 -3.07 3.27
CA PHE A 219 -23.18 -1.80 3.98
C PHE A 219 -22.93 -1.75 5.50
N GLY A 220 -22.01 -0.85 5.87
CA GLY A 220 -21.92 -0.30 7.22
C GLY A 220 -21.03 -1.08 8.17
N GLY A 221 -20.24 -2.02 7.63
CA GLY A 221 -19.22 -2.76 8.35
C GLY A 221 -18.78 -4.00 7.60
N LEU A 222 -17.50 -4.08 7.28
CA LEU A 222 -16.96 -5.28 6.68
C LEU A 222 -16.97 -6.39 7.73
N ARG A 223 -17.70 -7.48 7.47
CA ARG A 223 -17.73 -8.64 8.35
C ARG A 223 -16.37 -9.33 8.32
N VAL A 224 -15.72 -9.40 9.47
CA VAL A 224 -14.57 -10.27 9.67
C VAL A 224 -15.09 -11.71 9.55
N GLY A 225 -14.56 -12.48 8.61
CA GLY A 225 -14.93 -13.89 8.44
C GLY A 225 -14.55 -14.71 9.67
N ASN A 226 -15.40 -15.67 10.05
CA ASN A 226 -15.09 -16.72 11.02
C ASN A 226 -14.05 -17.71 10.48
#